data_AF-A0A1B6BXZ7-F1
#
_entry.id   AF-A0A1B6BXZ7-F1
#
_cell.length_a   1.000
_cell.length_b   1.000
_cell.length_c   1.000
_cell.angle_alpha   90.00
_cell.angle_beta   90.00
_cell.angle_gamma   90.00
#
_symmetry.space_group_name_H-M   'P 1'
#
loop_
_entity.id
_entity.type
_entity.pdbx_description
1 polymer ?
#
loop_
_entity_poly.entity_id
_entity_poly.type
_entity_poly.pdbx_seq_one_letter_code
_entity_poly.pdbx_strand_id
1 'polypeptide(L)'
;MTSWAERMHRRAATFSNVVTSCGHPSVPYPRRLEKVKFGVPIDEVCKNDIPGPLLVLILKLNKEAPLKKDVFRAPGHQGNMKKLIHFLQTGRLVNMDNFSVYTIASVLKKFLRKLPGGIFGRNNEQQLFTIVQMNNISEQRDEIFKLISSLPLYTQRLLILLFGTFRVIATNAERANTGMTSEALGVSVAPSFFQSCVSDGKTAKMEDVLRYKVATRIMKFLIDNFGTCNLFGRSNYEFYARITGRIIKVEDDWIFSFRFPPDSNGSGHLSLETEKTWLQYECERWGLKYNLETMSHQEESQSTPALIRVPESLDEAVACSSLGMIPENNLLESCTRLSISLEENGLFKEALELA
;
A
#
# COMPACT_ATOMS: atom_id res chain seq x y z
N MET A 1 11.70 17.13 19.01
CA MET A 1 11.87 16.38 17.74
C MET A 1 10.70 16.69 16.79
N THR A 2 10.75 17.82 16.08
CA THR A 2 9.63 18.34 15.25
C THR A 2 10.03 18.74 13.81
N SER A 3 11.21 18.34 13.32
CA SER A 3 11.72 18.91 12.06
C SER A 3 11.15 18.30 10.76
N TRP A 4 10.38 17.21 10.82
CA TRP A 4 9.81 16.58 9.61
C TRP A 4 8.40 17.06 9.28
N ALA A 5 7.54 17.22 10.28
CA ALA A 5 6.20 17.80 10.11
C ALA A 5 6.28 19.22 9.55
N GLU A 6 7.20 20.05 10.06
CA GLU A 6 7.48 21.37 9.48
C GLU A 6 7.96 21.32 8.03
N ARG A 7 8.73 20.30 7.63
CA ARG A 7 9.23 20.16 6.26
C ARG A 7 8.14 19.71 5.28
N MET A 8 7.21 18.86 5.71
CA MET A 8 6.06 18.46 4.90
C MET A 8 4.98 19.54 4.82
N HIS A 9 4.68 20.24 5.92
CA HIS A 9 3.75 21.37 5.91
C HIS A 9 4.28 22.56 5.10
N ARG A 10 5.58 22.89 5.17
CA ARG A 10 6.19 23.90 4.27
C ARG A 10 6.10 23.49 2.80
N ARG A 11 6.24 22.20 2.47
CA ARG A 11 6.17 21.70 1.09
C ARG A 11 4.74 21.64 0.54
N ALA A 12 3.76 21.25 1.34
CA ALA A 12 2.35 21.28 0.95
C ALA A 12 1.81 22.71 0.78
N ALA A 13 2.20 23.64 1.66
CA ALA A 13 1.84 25.05 1.56
C ALA A 13 2.42 25.73 0.29
N THR A 14 3.57 25.28 -0.21
CA THR A 14 4.11 25.76 -1.50
C THR A 14 3.35 25.27 -2.74
N PHE A 15 2.52 24.23 -2.64
CA PHE A 15 1.73 23.76 -3.79
C PHE A 15 0.33 24.38 -3.88
N SER A 16 -0.25 24.88 -2.78
CA SER A 16 -1.61 25.46 -2.80
C SER A 16 -1.65 26.94 -3.21
N ASN A 17 -0.51 27.63 -3.27
CA ASN A 17 -0.43 29.07 -3.61
C ASN A 17 -0.27 29.36 -5.12
N VAL A 18 -0.70 28.46 -6.00
CA VAL A 18 -0.60 28.66 -7.45
C VAL A 18 -1.73 29.55 -8.01
N VAL A 19 -2.61 30.09 -7.17
CA VAL A 19 -3.69 30.98 -7.64
C VAL A 19 -3.54 32.34 -6.98
N THR A 20 -3.24 33.34 -7.82
CA THR A 20 -3.29 34.78 -7.56
C THR A 20 -2.10 35.39 -6.81
N SER A 21 -1.05 35.79 -7.52
CA SER A 21 -0.33 37.03 -7.19
C SER A 21 0.55 37.52 -8.34
N CYS A 22 0.17 38.64 -8.95
CA CYS A 22 1.07 39.50 -9.71
C CYS A 22 1.94 40.29 -8.72
N GLY A 23 3.01 39.67 -8.23
CA GLY A 23 3.98 40.32 -7.35
C GLY A 23 5.15 39.40 -7.10
N HIS A 24 6.35 39.79 -7.53
CA HIS A 24 7.59 39.04 -7.32
C HIS A 24 7.89 38.84 -5.82
N PRO A 25 7.95 37.60 -5.30
CA PRO A 25 8.59 37.34 -4.02
C PRO A 25 10.08 37.04 -4.27
N SER A 26 10.94 37.79 -3.58
CA SER A 26 12.41 37.75 -3.65
C SER A 26 13.07 36.53 -2.97
N VAL A 27 12.37 35.40 -2.88
CA VAL A 27 12.91 34.17 -2.29
C VAL A 27 13.13 33.15 -3.41
N PRO A 28 14.34 32.60 -3.63
CA PRO A 28 14.54 31.59 -4.64
C PRO A 28 13.86 30.30 -4.19
N TYR A 29 12.58 30.15 -4.53
CA TYR A 29 11.93 28.85 -4.50
C TYR A 29 12.82 27.88 -5.28
N PRO A 30 13.13 26.69 -4.74
CA PRO A 30 13.90 25.71 -5.48
C PRO A 30 13.10 25.32 -6.72
N ARG A 31 13.39 25.95 -7.87
CA ARG A 31 12.82 25.58 -9.17
C ARG A 31 13.29 24.20 -9.64
N ARG A 32 14.07 23.50 -8.82
CA ARG A 32 14.64 22.18 -9.09
C ARG A 32 14.37 21.23 -7.93
N LEU A 33 13.85 20.07 -8.28
CA LEU A 33 13.75 18.92 -7.40
C LEU A 33 15.14 18.34 -7.12
N GLU A 34 15.25 17.57 -6.05
CA GLU A 34 16.40 16.73 -5.80
C GLU A 34 16.63 15.80 -7.01
N LYS A 35 17.89 15.65 -7.42
CA LYS A 35 18.25 14.85 -8.59
C LYS A 35 18.32 13.37 -8.22
N VAL A 36 17.77 12.52 -9.08
CA VAL A 36 17.91 11.06 -8.95
C VAL A 36 18.94 10.59 -9.98
N LYS A 37 20.09 10.15 -9.51
CA LYS A 37 21.12 9.54 -10.35
C LYS A 37 20.74 8.08 -10.65
N PHE A 38 21.01 7.64 -11.88
CA PHE A 38 20.85 6.24 -12.30
C PHE A 38 22.24 5.68 -12.59
N GLY A 39 22.49 4.41 -12.26
CA GLY A 39 23.79 3.80 -12.54
C GLY A 39 24.85 4.02 -11.45
N VAL A 40 24.46 4.54 -10.29
CA VAL A 40 25.36 4.80 -9.15
C VAL A 40 24.91 4.01 -7.92
N PRO A 41 25.82 3.75 -6.96
CA PRO A 41 25.48 3.07 -5.71
C PRO A 41 24.29 3.70 -4.98
N ILE A 42 23.51 2.90 -4.25
CA ILE A 42 22.25 3.34 -3.64
C ILE A 42 22.47 4.42 -2.55
N ASP A 43 23.61 4.40 -1.87
CA ASP A 43 24.07 5.40 -0.91
C ASP A 43 24.30 6.78 -1.56
N GLU A 44 24.79 6.83 -2.80
CA GLU A 44 24.91 8.08 -3.56
C GLU A 44 23.55 8.65 -3.99
N VAL A 45 22.57 7.77 -4.24
CA VAL A 45 21.22 8.17 -4.61
C VAL A 45 20.45 8.63 -3.38
N CYS A 46 20.47 7.82 -2.33
CA CYS A 46 19.65 7.94 -1.13
C CYS A 46 20.48 8.45 0.06
N LYS A 47 21.22 9.55 -0.13
CA LYS A 47 22.16 10.14 0.85
C LYS A 47 21.74 9.92 2.31
N ASN A 48 20.64 10.55 2.72
CA ASN A 48 20.06 10.39 4.06
C ASN A 48 18.68 9.72 4.02
N ASP A 49 17.98 9.78 2.89
CA ASP A 49 16.63 9.22 2.69
C ASP A 49 16.33 9.06 1.19
N ILE A 50 15.17 8.48 0.87
CA ILE A 50 14.69 8.32 -0.51
C ILE A 50 14.45 9.70 -1.15
N PRO A 51 15.03 9.99 -2.33
CA PRO A 51 14.78 11.25 -3.02
C PRO A 51 13.31 11.50 -3.30
N GLY A 52 12.85 12.73 -3.05
CA GLY A 52 11.45 13.12 -3.21
C GLY A 52 10.82 12.72 -4.54
N PRO A 53 11.46 12.93 -5.70
CA PRO A 53 10.91 12.51 -6.99
C PRO A 53 10.74 10.99 -7.11
N LEU A 54 11.67 10.20 -6.58
CA LEU A 54 11.57 8.74 -6.58
C LEU A 54 10.41 8.28 -5.69
N LEU A 55 10.27 8.89 -4.52
CA LEU A 55 9.15 8.63 -3.61
C LEU A 55 7.80 8.93 -4.27
N VAL A 56 7.67 10.05 -4.99
CA VAL A 56 6.45 10.41 -5.72
C VAL A 56 6.07 9.36 -6.77
N LEU A 57 7.05 8.81 -7.49
CA LEU A 57 6.79 7.73 -8.46
C LEU A 57 6.23 6.48 -7.78
N ILE A 58 6.82 6.08 -6.66
CA ILE A 58 6.38 4.90 -5.91
C ILE A 58 4.98 5.13 -5.32
N LEU A 59 4.71 6.32 -4.76
CA LEU A 59 3.40 6.66 -4.22
C LEU A 59 2.30 6.71 -5.29
N LYS A 60 2.59 7.26 -6.48
CA LYS A 60 1.65 7.23 -7.60
C LYS A 60 1.33 5.81 -8.02
N LEU A 61 2.33 4.93 -8.11
CA LEU A 61 2.10 3.50 -8.36
C LEU A 61 1.29 2.84 -7.24
N ASN A 62 1.61 3.10 -5.97
CA ASN A 62 0.88 2.56 -4.83
C ASN A 62 -0.61 2.93 -4.84
N LYS A 63 -0.95 4.12 -5.35
CA LYS A 63 -2.33 4.60 -5.50
C LYS A 63 -3.03 4.01 -6.73
N GLU A 64 -2.40 4.05 -7.90
CA GLU A 64 -3.09 3.81 -9.18
C GLU A 64 -2.89 2.41 -9.75
N ALA A 65 -1.74 1.76 -9.50
CA ALA A 65 -1.40 0.47 -10.06
C ALA A 65 -2.36 -0.69 -9.68
N PRO A 66 -2.98 -0.74 -8.47
CA PRO A 66 -3.86 -1.84 -8.09
C PRO A 66 -5.08 -2.04 -8.99
N LEU A 67 -5.48 -1.00 -9.72
CA LEU A 67 -6.63 -1.01 -10.64
C LEU A 67 -6.23 -1.15 -12.12
N LYS A 68 -4.95 -1.43 -12.40
CA LYS A 68 -4.39 -1.38 -13.75
C LYS A 68 -3.92 -2.75 -14.19
N LYS A 69 -4.49 -3.22 -15.31
CA LYS A 69 -4.10 -4.47 -15.97
C LYS A 69 -2.62 -4.46 -16.33
N ASP A 70 -1.95 -5.57 -16.07
CA ASP A 70 -0.59 -5.84 -16.56
C ASP A 70 0.47 -4.84 -16.11
N VAL A 71 0.24 -4.06 -15.05
CA VAL A 71 1.24 -3.12 -14.52
C VAL A 71 2.49 -3.89 -14.08
N PHE A 72 3.69 -3.35 -14.34
CA PHE A 72 5.00 -4.04 -14.26
C PHE A 72 5.23 -5.18 -15.27
N ARG A 73 4.20 -5.81 -15.83
CA ARG A 73 4.33 -6.79 -16.91
C ARG A 73 4.47 -6.10 -18.27
N ALA A 74 3.49 -5.26 -18.63
CA ALA A 74 3.46 -4.50 -19.87
C ALA A 74 4.57 -3.42 -19.90
N PRO A 75 5.19 -3.19 -21.08
CA PRO A 75 6.22 -2.17 -21.23
C PRO A 75 5.63 -0.75 -21.23
N GLY A 76 6.37 0.18 -20.64
CA GLY A 76 6.09 1.61 -20.77
C GLY A 76 6.50 2.18 -22.12
N HIS A 77 5.96 3.36 -22.45
CA HIS A 77 6.30 4.06 -23.69
C HIS A 77 7.74 4.58 -23.66
N GLN A 78 8.59 4.11 -24.58
CA GLN A 78 10.05 4.36 -24.54
C GLN A 78 10.44 5.85 -24.57
N GLY A 79 9.76 6.68 -25.36
CA GLY A 79 9.97 8.13 -25.40
C GLY A 79 9.71 8.79 -24.03
N ASN A 80 8.52 8.56 -23.46
CA ASN A 80 8.16 9.02 -22.12
C ASN A 80 9.08 8.47 -21.02
N MET A 81 9.56 7.23 -21.12
CA MET A 81 10.57 6.71 -20.19
C MET A 81 11.86 7.53 -20.25
N LYS A 82 12.41 7.79 -21.45
CA LYS A 82 13.61 8.62 -21.62
C LYS A 82 13.39 10.03 -21.07
N LYS A 83 12.23 10.63 -21.35
CA LYS A 83 11.85 11.97 -20.88
C LYS A 83 11.76 12.03 -19.35
N LEU A 84 11.08 11.05 -18.73
CA LEU A 84 10.94 10.99 -17.28
C LEU A 84 12.31 10.79 -16.60
N ILE A 85 13.14 9.88 -17.09
CA ILE A 85 14.51 9.67 -16.57
C ILE A 85 15.33 10.97 -16.66
N HIS A 86 15.28 11.67 -17.80
CA HIS A 86 15.98 12.94 -17.97
C HIS A 86 15.51 13.99 -16.94
N PHE A 87 14.20 14.08 -16.69
CA PHE A 87 13.68 15.01 -15.69
C PHE A 87 14.13 14.67 -14.26
N LEU A 88 14.11 13.38 -13.91
CA LEU A 88 14.61 12.91 -12.61
C LEU A 88 16.09 13.24 -12.42
N GLN A 89 16.92 13.03 -13.43
CA GLN A 89 18.37 13.30 -13.38
C GLN A 89 18.69 14.79 -13.36
N THR A 90 17.91 15.61 -14.05
CA THR A 90 18.12 17.07 -14.09
C THR A 90 17.47 17.81 -12.92
N GLY A 91 16.59 17.15 -12.16
CA GLY A 91 15.81 17.75 -11.10
C GLY A 91 14.75 18.72 -11.63
N ARG A 92 14.23 18.50 -12.85
CA ARG A 92 13.16 19.33 -13.41
C ARG A 92 11.83 19.00 -12.72
N LEU A 93 10.97 20.00 -12.53
CA LEU A 93 9.59 19.78 -12.10
C LEU A 93 8.84 19.01 -13.20
N VAL A 94 8.06 18.01 -12.80
CA VAL A 94 7.34 17.13 -13.71
C VAL A 94 5.91 16.97 -13.20
N ASN A 95 4.94 17.20 -14.08
CA ASN A 95 3.58 16.73 -13.83
C ASN A 95 3.54 15.22 -14.07
N MET A 96 3.32 14.46 -13.00
CA MET A 96 3.31 13.00 -13.04
C MET A 96 2.09 12.43 -13.76
N ASP A 97 1.01 13.20 -13.92
CA ASP A 97 -0.20 12.76 -14.62
C ASP A 97 0.00 12.63 -16.13
N ASN A 98 1.05 13.25 -16.66
CA ASN A 98 1.46 13.10 -18.06
C ASN A 98 2.14 11.75 -18.34
N PHE A 99 2.42 10.94 -17.31
CA PHE A 99 3.11 9.66 -17.43
C PHE A 99 2.19 8.53 -16.97
N SER A 100 1.98 7.56 -17.86
CA SER A 100 1.22 6.36 -17.52
C SER A 100 1.90 5.54 -16.43
N VAL A 101 1.11 4.80 -15.65
CA VAL A 101 1.62 3.84 -14.66
C VAL A 101 2.62 2.84 -15.26
N TYR A 102 2.43 2.43 -16.52
CA TYR A 102 3.36 1.53 -17.24
C TYR A 102 4.72 2.18 -17.47
N THR A 103 4.72 3.48 -17.79
CA THR A 103 5.95 4.26 -17.96
C THR A 103 6.67 4.40 -16.63
N ILE A 104 5.95 4.76 -15.57
CA ILE A 104 6.52 4.91 -14.22
C ILE A 104 7.07 3.58 -13.71
N ALA A 105 6.31 2.49 -13.82
CA ALA A 105 6.73 1.14 -13.45
C ALA A 105 8.00 0.72 -14.22
N SER A 106 8.09 1.02 -15.52
CA SER A 106 9.26 0.70 -16.33
C SER A 106 10.47 1.55 -15.97
N VAL A 107 10.29 2.82 -15.61
CA VAL A 107 11.38 3.67 -15.11
C VAL A 107 11.87 3.18 -13.75
N LEU A 108 10.97 2.78 -12.85
CA LEU A 108 11.33 2.22 -11.54
C LEU A 108 12.09 0.89 -11.67
N LYS A 109 11.62 -0.03 -12.54
CA LYS A 109 12.37 -1.25 -12.87
C LYS A 109 13.76 -0.93 -13.43
N LYS A 110 13.86 0.06 -14.30
CA LYS A 110 15.14 0.50 -14.89
C LYS A 110 16.07 1.15 -13.87
N PHE A 111 15.53 1.87 -12.88
CA PHE A 111 16.29 2.41 -11.77
C PHE A 111 16.95 1.30 -10.96
N LEU A 112 16.16 0.33 -10.49
CA LEU A 112 16.63 -0.80 -9.69
C LEU A 112 17.67 -1.66 -10.44
N ARG A 113 17.41 -1.95 -11.71
CA ARG A 113 18.34 -2.71 -12.56
C ARG A 113 19.68 -2.01 -12.77
N LYS A 114 19.73 -0.68 -12.65
CA LYS A 114 20.97 0.10 -12.83
C LYS A 114 21.76 0.32 -11.55
N LEU A 115 21.30 -0.13 -10.39
CA LEU A 115 22.06 0.00 -9.14
C LEU A 115 23.28 -0.94 -9.19
N PRO A 116 24.53 -0.45 -9.07
CA PRO A 116 25.69 -1.33 -8.99
C PRO A 116 25.56 -2.30 -7.81
N GLY A 117 25.63 -3.60 -8.09
CA GLY A 117 25.52 -4.65 -7.06
C GLY A 117 24.10 -4.98 -6.61
N GLY A 118 23.07 -4.37 -7.21
CA GLY A 118 21.67 -4.61 -6.87
C GLY A 118 21.22 -3.92 -5.58
N ILE A 119 19.91 -3.89 -5.33
CA ILE A 119 19.33 -3.26 -4.14
C ILE A 119 19.67 -3.99 -2.84
N PHE A 120 19.87 -5.31 -2.92
CA PHE A 120 20.27 -6.13 -1.77
C PHE A 120 21.79 -6.15 -1.57
N GLY A 121 22.57 -5.91 -2.62
CA GLY A 121 24.00 -6.23 -2.64
C GLY A 121 24.24 -7.71 -2.96
N ARG A 122 25.40 -8.04 -3.54
CA ARG A 122 25.73 -9.40 -4.00
C ARG A 122 25.66 -10.46 -2.89
N ASN A 123 26.17 -10.14 -1.69
CA ASN A 123 26.22 -11.09 -0.59
C ASN A 123 24.81 -11.42 -0.06
N ASN A 124 24.00 -10.39 0.19
CA ASN A 124 22.62 -10.59 0.66
C ASN A 124 21.75 -11.23 -0.42
N GLU A 125 22.01 -10.94 -1.70
CA GLU A 125 21.35 -11.64 -2.82
C GLU A 125 21.63 -13.15 -2.76
N GLN A 126 22.88 -13.56 -2.55
CA GLN A 126 23.25 -14.97 -2.34
C GLN A 126 22.60 -15.57 -1.10
N GLN A 127 22.58 -14.84 0.02
CA GLN A 127 21.90 -15.29 1.24
C GLN A 127 20.40 -15.53 1.02
N LEU A 128 19.71 -14.65 0.28
CA LEU A 128 18.30 -14.86 -0.08
C LEU A 128 18.07 -16.14 -0.88
N PHE A 129 19.01 -16.49 -1.78
CA PHE A 129 18.96 -17.78 -2.50
C PHE A 129 19.12 -18.99 -1.57
N THR A 130 19.88 -18.86 -0.49
CA THR A 130 20.02 -19.91 0.53
C THR A 130 18.76 -19.99 1.40
N ILE A 131 18.26 -18.85 1.91
CA ILE A 131 17.12 -18.79 2.83
C ILE A 131 15.88 -19.42 2.21
N VAL A 132 15.58 -19.13 0.94
CA VAL A 132 14.36 -19.66 0.27
C VAL A 132 14.36 -21.18 0.08
N GLN A 133 15.51 -21.85 0.25
CA GLN A 133 15.62 -23.31 0.20
C GLN A 133 15.40 -23.98 1.56
N MET A 134 15.31 -23.20 2.65
CA MET A 134 14.98 -23.73 3.97
C MET A 134 13.58 -24.34 3.99
N ASN A 135 13.37 -25.36 4.82
CA ASN A 135 12.09 -26.07 4.90
C ASN A 135 11.08 -25.37 5.81
N ASN A 136 11.56 -24.58 6.79
CA ASN A 136 10.72 -23.92 7.79
C ASN A 136 10.41 -22.47 7.37
N ILE A 137 9.13 -22.19 7.12
CA ILE A 137 8.66 -20.84 6.72
C ILE A 137 8.89 -19.80 7.82
N SER A 138 8.77 -20.16 9.10
CA SER A 138 9.01 -19.23 10.20
C SER A 138 10.47 -18.80 10.24
N GLU A 139 11.39 -19.77 10.14
CA GLU A 139 12.83 -19.51 10.11
C GLU A 139 13.23 -18.69 8.87
N GLN A 140 12.60 -18.94 7.72
CA GLN A 140 12.76 -18.12 6.53
C GLN A 140 12.39 -16.66 6.77
N ARG A 141 11.27 -16.41 7.45
CA ARG A 141 10.82 -15.04 7.78
C ARG A 141 11.81 -14.36 8.72
N ASP A 142 12.31 -15.07 9.73
CA ASP A 142 13.27 -14.54 10.70
C ASP A 142 14.61 -14.17 10.04
N GLU A 143 15.15 -15.03 9.19
CA GLU A 143 16.40 -14.76 8.46
C GLU A 143 16.24 -13.62 7.45
N ILE A 144 15.09 -13.54 6.75
CA ILE A 144 14.78 -12.40 5.88
C ILE A 144 14.67 -11.11 6.69
N PHE A 145 14.02 -11.14 7.86
CA PHE A 145 13.92 -9.98 8.73
C PHE A 145 15.29 -9.50 9.19
N LYS A 146 16.18 -10.40 9.63
CA LYS A 146 17.58 -10.07 9.99
C LYS A 146 18.33 -9.46 8.81
N LEU A 147 18.21 -10.06 7.62
CA LEU A 147 18.84 -9.57 6.40
C LEU A 147 18.37 -8.16 6.05
N ILE A 148 17.05 -7.92 6.01
CA ILE A 148 16.49 -6.59 5.71
C ILE A 148 16.94 -5.59 6.77
N SER A 149 16.90 -5.95 8.05
CA SER A 149 17.30 -5.08 9.16
C SER A 149 18.78 -4.70 9.14
N SER A 150 19.63 -5.52 8.51
CA SER A 150 21.06 -5.23 8.34
C SER A 150 21.36 -4.21 7.23
N LEU A 151 20.41 -3.96 6.32
CA LEU A 151 20.58 -3.00 5.23
C LEU A 151 20.54 -1.55 5.75
N PRO A 152 21.12 -0.58 5.02
CA PRO A 152 20.96 0.83 5.35
C PRO A 152 19.49 1.25 5.42
N LEU A 153 19.14 2.16 6.35
CA LEU A 153 17.75 2.54 6.62
C LEU A 153 16.99 3.02 5.38
N TYR A 154 17.64 3.78 4.49
CA TYR A 154 17.02 4.24 3.24
C TYR A 154 16.71 3.07 2.27
N THR A 155 17.52 2.02 2.28
CA THR A 155 17.28 0.80 1.49
C THR A 155 16.10 0.03 2.08
N GLN A 156 16.03 -0.11 3.41
CA GLN A 156 14.89 -0.72 4.09
C GLN A 156 13.58 -0.01 3.75
N ARG A 157 13.58 1.33 3.82
CA ARG A 157 12.43 2.18 3.46
C ARG A 157 12.03 2.04 2.00
N LEU A 158 13.00 1.93 1.09
CA LEU A 158 12.71 1.72 -0.31
C LEU A 158 12.08 0.34 -0.53
N LEU A 159 12.61 -0.70 0.11
CA LEU A 159 12.09 -2.06 0.03
C LEU A 159 10.66 -2.14 0.55
N ILE A 160 10.34 -1.61 1.74
CA ILE A 160 8.98 -1.67 2.27
C ILE A 160 7.97 -0.93 1.36
N LEU A 161 8.34 0.20 0.76
CA LEU A 161 7.46 0.92 -0.17
C LEU A 161 7.23 0.13 -1.46
N LEU A 162 8.26 -0.54 -1.99
CA LEU A 162 8.16 -1.36 -3.19
C LEU A 162 7.31 -2.61 -2.93
N PHE A 163 7.64 -3.39 -1.90
CA PHE A 163 6.94 -4.62 -1.57
C PHE A 163 5.52 -4.38 -1.08
N GLY A 164 5.27 -3.30 -0.34
CA GLY A 164 3.91 -2.91 0.02
C GLY A 164 3.09 -2.50 -1.21
N THR A 165 3.70 -1.82 -2.18
CA THR A 165 3.03 -1.53 -3.47
C THR A 165 2.70 -2.82 -4.23
N PHE A 166 3.64 -3.77 -4.31
CA PHE A 166 3.38 -5.07 -4.94
C PHE A 166 2.30 -5.87 -4.22
N ARG A 167 2.30 -5.86 -2.88
CA ARG A 167 1.27 -6.52 -2.07
C ARG A 167 -0.11 -5.97 -2.41
N VAL A 168 -0.27 -4.64 -2.40
CA VAL A 168 -1.56 -4.02 -2.71
C VAL A 168 -2.01 -4.39 -4.13
N ILE A 169 -1.11 -4.38 -5.12
CA ILE A 169 -1.44 -4.80 -6.49
C ILE A 169 -1.92 -6.26 -6.51
N ALA A 170 -1.16 -7.17 -5.87
CA ALA A 170 -1.49 -8.59 -5.81
C ALA A 170 -2.84 -8.87 -5.14
N THR A 171 -3.11 -8.24 -3.99
CA THR A 171 -4.37 -8.43 -3.24
C THR A 171 -5.59 -7.90 -3.99
N ASN A 172 -5.42 -6.91 -4.88
CA ASN A 172 -6.52 -6.38 -5.69
C ASN A 172 -6.66 -7.07 -7.06
N ALA A 173 -5.76 -8.00 -7.39
CA ALA A 173 -5.65 -8.52 -8.75
C ALA A 173 -6.91 -9.25 -9.24
N GLU A 174 -7.53 -10.04 -8.36
CA GLU A 174 -8.77 -10.77 -8.64
C GLU A 174 -9.96 -9.81 -8.76
N ARG A 175 -10.22 -9.00 -7.72
CA ARG A 175 -11.31 -8.02 -7.69
C ARG A 175 -11.32 -7.06 -8.87
N ALA A 176 -10.15 -6.55 -9.26
CA ALA A 176 -10.01 -5.60 -10.36
C ALA A 176 -9.66 -6.27 -11.71
N ASN A 177 -9.62 -7.60 -11.75
CA ASN A 177 -9.27 -8.40 -12.93
C ASN A 177 -8.02 -7.87 -13.67
N THR A 178 -6.95 -7.60 -12.91
CA THR A 178 -5.72 -6.98 -13.44
C THR A 178 -4.73 -8.00 -14.02
N GLY A 179 -4.87 -9.27 -13.65
CA GLY A 179 -3.94 -10.34 -14.00
C GLY A 179 -2.58 -10.26 -13.30
N MET A 180 -2.44 -9.40 -12.28
CA MET A 180 -1.18 -9.15 -11.58
C MET A 180 -1.15 -9.76 -10.18
N THR A 181 -1.16 -11.09 -10.10
CA THR A 181 -0.94 -11.84 -8.84
C THR A 181 0.49 -11.66 -8.31
N SER A 182 0.76 -12.11 -7.08
CA SER A 182 2.12 -12.08 -6.51
C SER A 182 3.12 -12.90 -7.34
N GLU A 183 2.68 -13.98 -7.95
CA GLU A 183 3.47 -14.78 -8.90
C GLU A 183 3.76 -14.00 -10.20
N ALA A 184 2.74 -13.40 -10.83
CA ALA A 184 2.91 -12.61 -12.04
C ALA A 184 3.82 -11.38 -11.81
N LEU A 185 3.70 -10.75 -10.64
CA LEU A 185 4.60 -9.68 -10.21
C LEU A 185 6.02 -10.21 -10.02
N GLY A 186 6.18 -11.33 -9.31
CA GLY A 186 7.48 -11.97 -9.09
C GLY A 186 8.24 -12.19 -10.40
N VAL A 187 7.59 -12.78 -11.40
CA VAL A 187 8.13 -12.96 -12.75
C VAL A 187 8.52 -11.60 -13.36
N SER A 188 7.62 -10.61 -13.28
CA SER A 188 7.79 -9.33 -13.96
C SER A 188 8.90 -8.45 -13.36
N VAL A 189 9.14 -8.54 -12.06
CA VAL A 189 10.05 -7.63 -11.35
C VAL A 189 11.36 -8.27 -10.88
N ALA A 190 11.43 -9.60 -10.70
CA ALA A 190 12.64 -10.29 -10.23
C ALA A 190 13.94 -9.86 -10.94
N PRO A 191 14.00 -9.70 -12.28
CA PRO A 191 15.24 -9.31 -12.96
C PRO A 191 15.73 -7.89 -12.64
N SER A 192 14.91 -7.08 -11.94
CA SER A 192 15.29 -5.74 -11.50
C SER A 192 15.84 -5.73 -10.07
N PHE A 193 15.56 -6.76 -9.29
CA PHE A 193 16.01 -6.93 -7.91
C PHE A 193 17.22 -7.87 -7.80
N PHE A 194 17.25 -8.93 -8.63
CA PHE A 194 18.28 -9.96 -8.65
C PHE A 194 19.10 -9.84 -9.94
N GLN A 195 20.25 -9.18 -9.83
CA GLN A 195 21.09 -8.92 -11.01
C GLN A 195 21.90 -10.15 -11.40
N SER A 196 22.18 -11.06 -10.46
CA SER A 196 22.87 -12.32 -10.77
C SER A 196 22.07 -13.25 -11.69
N CYS A 197 20.76 -13.02 -11.83
CA CYS A 197 19.88 -13.75 -12.75
C CYS A 197 19.91 -13.22 -14.19
N VAL A 198 20.53 -12.08 -14.43
CA VAL A 198 20.58 -11.44 -15.76
C VAL A 198 22.01 -11.54 -16.26
N SER A 199 22.25 -12.45 -17.20
CA SER A 199 23.57 -12.60 -17.82
C SER A 199 23.96 -11.29 -18.52
N ASP A 200 25.21 -10.84 -18.37
CA ASP A 200 25.79 -9.71 -19.13
C ASP A 200 26.02 -10.06 -20.63
N GLY A 201 25.63 -11.25 -21.08
CA GLY A 201 25.89 -11.80 -22.42
C GLY A 201 24.64 -11.99 -23.30
N LYS A 202 24.86 -12.27 -24.59
CA LYS A 202 23.80 -12.48 -25.59
C LYS A 202 23.02 -13.80 -25.43
N THR A 203 23.47 -14.73 -24.58
CA THR A 203 22.86 -16.05 -24.38
C THR A 203 22.70 -16.38 -22.90
N ALA A 204 21.46 -16.70 -22.49
CA ALA A 204 21.15 -17.15 -21.14
C ALA A 204 21.60 -18.61 -20.95
N LYS A 205 22.29 -18.90 -19.84
CA LYS A 205 22.65 -20.28 -19.46
C LYS A 205 21.51 -20.94 -18.69
N MET A 206 21.50 -22.28 -18.63
CA MET A 206 20.52 -23.02 -17.83
C MET A 206 20.57 -22.63 -16.34
N GLU A 207 21.75 -22.33 -15.81
CA GLU A 207 21.92 -21.82 -14.46
C GLU A 207 21.19 -20.49 -14.24
N ASP A 208 21.19 -19.59 -15.23
CA ASP A 208 20.53 -18.29 -15.14
C ASP A 208 19.01 -18.47 -15.10
N VAL A 209 18.49 -19.44 -15.87
CA VAL A 209 17.07 -19.83 -15.81
C VAL A 209 16.70 -20.38 -14.43
N LEU A 210 17.55 -21.22 -13.84
CA LEU A 210 17.31 -21.77 -12.50
C LEU A 210 17.35 -20.65 -11.44
N ARG A 211 18.36 -19.79 -11.45
CA ARG A 211 18.44 -18.62 -10.55
C ARG A 211 17.23 -17.71 -10.73
N TYR A 212 16.79 -17.46 -11.96
CA TYR A 212 15.60 -16.66 -12.23
C TYR A 212 14.32 -17.26 -11.65
N LYS A 213 14.13 -18.58 -11.74
CA LYS A 213 13.01 -19.28 -11.08
C LYS A 213 13.06 -19.10 -9.56
N VAL A 214 14.23 -19.24 -8.95
CA VAL A 214 14.38 -19.05 -7.50
C VAL A 214 14.15 -17.59 -7.10
N ALA A 215 14.67 -16.62 -7.86
CA ALA A 215 14.44 -15.19 -7.64
C ALA A 215 12.94 -14.83 -7.72
N THR A 216 12.22 -15.41 -8.69
CA THR A 216 10.76 -15.27 -8.80
C THR A 216 10.05 -15.79 -7.56
N ARG A 217 10.47 -16.96 -7.04
CA ARG A 217 9.93 -17.53 -5.80
C ARG A 217 10.23 -16.65 -4.58
N ILE A 218 11.43 -16.07 -4.48
CA ILE A 218 11.78 -15.13 -3.41
C ILE A 218 10.88 -13.89 -3.48
N MET A 219 10.70 -13.30 -4.67
CA MET A 219 9.81 -12.14 -4.84
C MET A 219 8.38 -12.47 -4.43
N LYS A 220 7.84 -13.61 -4.88
CA LYS A 220 6.51 -14.08 -4.47
C LYS A 220 6.41 -14.23 -2.95
N PHE A 221 7.39 -14.88 -2.33
CA PHE A 221 7.44 -15.07 -0.87
C PHE A 221 7.40 -13.74 -0.12
N LEU A 222 8.24 -12.78 -0.51
CA LEU A 222 8.29 -11.45 0.13
C LEU A 222 6.98 -10.66 -0.05
N ILE A 223 6.29 -10.82 -1.19
CA ILE A 223 5.00 -10.20 -1.46
C ILE A 223 3.90 -10.87 -0.63
N ASP A 224 3.85 -12.20 -0.59
CA ASP A 224 2.78 -12.95 0.08
C ASP A 224 2.85 -12.82 1.60
N ASN A 225 4.06 -12.76 2.16
CA ASN A 225 4.31 -12.60 3.59
C ASN A 225 4.44 -11.11 4.01
N PHE A 226 4.11 -10.17 3.12
CA PHE A 226 4.06 -8.76 3.49
C PHE A 226 2.94 -8.53 4.51
N GLY A 227 3.28 -7.98 5.67
CA GLY A 227 2.37 -7.81 6.80
C GLY A 227 2.32 -9.01 7.74
N THR A 228 3.13 -10.05 7.54
CA THR A 228 3.19 -11.22 8.42
C THR A 228 4.47 -11.21 9.25
N CYS A 229 4.39 -11.67 10.51
CA CYS A 229 5.51 -11.96 11.44
C CYS A 229 6.66 -10.94 11.38
N ASN A 230 6.33 -9.65 11.35
CA ASN A 230 7.31 -8.57 11.33
C ASN A 230 8.39 -8.64 10.21
N LEU A 231 8.12 -9.26 9.04
CA LEU A 231 9.11 -9.57 7.99
C LEU A 231 10.02 -8.39 7.58
N PHE A 232 9.47 -7.18 7.49
CA PHE A 232 10.21 -5.96 7.15
C PHE A 232 10.58 -5.11 8.37
N GLY A 233 10.15 -5.48 9.57
CA GLY A 233 10.33 -4.69 10.79
C GLY A 233 9.22 -3.65 11.03
N ARG A 234 8.84 -3.51 12.29
CA ARG A 234 7.74 -2.65 12.76
C ARG A 234 7.91 -1.20 12.32
N SER A 235 9.11 -0.64 12.52
CA SER A 235 9.42 0.75 12.15
C SER A 235 9.27 1.00 10.63
N ASN A 236 9.53 -0.01 9.81
CA ASN A 236 9.35 0.07 8.35
C ASN A 236 7.86 -0.03 7.98
N TYR A 237 7.08 -0.92 8.59
CA TYR A 237 5.63 -0.97 8.40
C TYR A 237 4.93 0.33 8.84
N GLU A 238 5.32 0.90 9.99
CA GLU A 238 4.85 2.22 10.46
C GLU A 238 5.20 3.32 9.45
N PHE A 239 6.43 3.30 8.93
CA PHE A 239 6.85 4.22 7.87
C PHE A 239 5.97 4.08 6.62
N TYR A 240 5.72 2.86 6.16
CA TYR A 240 4.86 2.62 4.99
C TYR A 240 3.43 3.12 5.22
N ALA A 241 2.81 2.78 6.36
CA ALA A 241 1.44 3.18 6.67
C ALA A 241 1.30 4.71 6.70
N ARG A 242 2.23 5.38 7.37
CA ARG A 242 2.28 6.85 7.43
C ARG A 242 2.47 7.51 6.06
N ILE A 243 3.34 6.97 5.22
CA ILE A 243 3.72 7.59 3.94
C ILE A 243 2.68 7.32 2.85
N THR A 244 2.02 6.16 2.88
CA THR A 244 0.97 5.80 1.92
C THR A 244 -0.43 6.19 2.37
N GLY A 245 -0.63 6.48 3.66
CA GLY A 245 -1.94 6.70 4.27
C GLY A 245 -2.79 5.43 4.35
N ARG A 246 -2.20 4.25 4.12
CA ARG A 246 -2.91 2.96 4.18
C ARG A 246 -2.85 2.38 5.58
N ILE A 247 -3.94 1.69 5.96
CA ILE A 247 -3.98 0.89 7.18
C ILE A 247 -3.40 -0.50 6.84
N ILE A 248 -2.48 -0.99 7.68
CA ILE A 248 -1.97 -2.37 7.59
C ILE A 248 -2.29 -3.08 8.90
N LYS A 249 -2.95 -4.24 8.80
CA LYS A 249 -3.03 -5.20 9.90
C LYS A 249 -1.87 -6.18 9.77
N VAL A 250 -1.04 -6.29 10.80
CA VAL A 250 0.03 -7.29 10.91
C VAL A 250 -0.45 -8.42 11.81
N GLU A 251 -0.18 -9.67 11.42
CA GLU A 251 -0.74 -10.89 12.05
C GLU A 251 -0.46 -11.02 13.58
N ASP A 252 0.50 -10.28 14.14
CA ASP A 252 0.84 -10.29 15.58
C ASP A 252 0.09 -9.19 16.40
N ASP A 253 -1.20 -8.95 16.16
CA ASP A 253 -2.07 -7.97 16.86
C ASP A 253 -1.77 -6.47 16.65
N TRP A 254 -0.94 -6.08 15.67
CA TRP A 254 -0.65 -4.67 15.38
C TRP A 254 -1.48 -4.15 14.20
N ILE A 255 -2.25 -3.08 14.43
CA ILE A 255 -2.85 -2.29 13.35
C ILE A 255 -2.06 -0.98 13.23
N PHE A 256 -1.41 -0.78 12.08
CA PHE A 256 -0.82 0.51 11.74
C PHE A 256 -1.89 1.35 11.05
N SER A 257 -2.50 2.29 11.78
CA SER A 257 -3.44 3.25 11.23
C SER A 257 -2.80 4.64 11.08
N PHE A 258 -3.28 5.43 10.13
CA PHE A 258 -2.81 6.81 9.89
C PHE A 258 -3.20 7.77 11.02
N ARG A 259 -4.19 7.40 11.86
CA ARG A 259 -4.61 8.14 13.05
C ARG A 259 -4.24 7.31 14.27
N PHE A 260 -3.04 7.51 14.79
CA PHE A 260 -2.74 7.05 16.14
C PHE A 260 -3.61 7.84 17.12
N PRO A 261 -4.36 7.17 18.03
CA PRO A 261 -4.84 7.81 19.24
C PRO A 261 -3.64 8.42 19.97
N PRO A 262 -3.78 9.59 20.62
CA PRO A 262 -2.68 10.14 21.42
C PRO A 262 -2.30 9.14 22.52
N ASP A 263 -0.99 8.91 22.70
CA ASP A 263 -0.44 7.99 23.71
C ASP A 263 -0.91 8.42 25.11
N SER A 264 -1.89 7.72 25.68
CA SER A 264 -2.07 7.70 27.13
C SER A 264 -1.10 6.65 27.68
N ASN A 265 -0.04 7.11 28.35
CA ASN A 265 0.91 6.27 29.08
C ASN A 265 0.19 5.20 29.91
N GLY A 266 0.28 3.95 29.49
CA GLY A 266 -0.26 2.81 30.21
C GLY A 266 0.09 1.51 29.49
N SER A 267 0.76 0.62 30.19
CA SER A 267 1.16 -0.70 29.74
C SER A 267 0.01 -1.52 29.17
N GLY A 268 0.21 -2.07 27.96
CA GLY A 268 -0.20 -3.43 27.56
C GLY A 268 -1.56 -3.93 28.05
N HIS A 269 -2.64 -3.25 27.68
CA HIS A 269 -3.95 -3.84 27.34
C HIS A 269 -4.80 -2.67 26.85
N LEU A 270 -5.04 -2.57 25.54
CA LEU A 270 -6.07 -1.66 25.06
C LEU A 270 -7.39 -2.29 25.52
N SER A 271 -7.99 -1.77 26.61
CA SER A 271 -9.32 -2.20 27.01
C SER A 271 -10.27 -1.89 25.84
N LEU A 272 -11.13 -2.84 25.48
CA LEU A 272 -12.21 -2.68 24.51
C LEU A 272 -13.07 -1.44 24.82
N GLU A 273 -13.12 -1.03 26.08
CA GLU A 273 -13.75 0.21 26.52
C GLU A 273 -13.00 1.45 26.04
N THR A 274 -11.67 1.47 26.14
CA THR A 274 -10.84 2.61 25.68
C THR A 274 -10.97 2.83 24.18
N GLU A 275 -11.05 1.74 23.40
CA GLU A 275 -11.31 1.80 21.96
C GLU A 275 -12.72 2.32 21.65
N LYS A 276 -13.74 1.84 22.39
CA LYS A 276 -15.12 2.35 22.29
C LYS A 276 -15.21 3.84 22.62
N THR A 277 -14.59 4.29 23.70
CA THR A 277 -14.62 5.69 24.13
C THR A 277 -13.95 6.60 23.09
N TRP A 278 -12.85 6.15 22.48
CA TRP A 278 -12.17 6.91 21.41
C TRP A 278 -13.02 7.00 20.13
N LEU A 279 -13.62 5.89 19.70
CA LEU A 279 -14.52 5.87 18.55
C LEU A 279 -15.74 6.77 18.76
N GLN A 280 -16.28 6.80 19.98
CA GLN A 280 -17.40 7.66 20.35
C GLN A 280 -17.01 9.15 20.32
N TYR A 281 -15.82 9.49 20.82
CA TYR A 281 -15.29 10.86 20.78
C TYR A 281 -15.02 11.35 19.34
N GLU A 282 -14.47 10.51 18.46
CA GLU A 282 -14.33 10.87 17.04
C GLU A 282 -15.70 11.00 16.36
N CYS A 283 -16.66 10.13 16.64
CA CYS A 283 -18.04 10.27 16.15
C CYS A 283 -18.66 11.62 16.53
N GLU A 284 -18.52 12.05 17.78
CA GLU A 284 -19.00 13.36 18.25
C GLU A 284 -18.28 14.53 17.55
N ARG A 285 -16.97 14.42 17.37
CA ARG A 285 -16.15 15.42 16.66
C ARG A 285 -16.58 15.62 15.20
N TRP A 286 -16.99 14.54 14.53
CA TRP A 286 -17.47 14.56 13.15
C TRP A 286 -19.00 14.73 13.05
N GLY A 287 -19.70 14.95 14.16
CA GLY A 287 -21.15 15.18 14.19
C GLY A 287 -22.01 13.94 13.90
N LEU A 288 -21.42 12.75 13.95
CA LEU A 288 -22.09 11.46 13.73
C LEU A 288 -22.64 10.95 15.08
N LYS A 289 -23.84 11.36 15.46
CA LYS A 289 -24.51 10.82 16.66
C LYS A 289 -25.08 9.43 16.36
N TYR A 290 -24.33 8.38 16.68
CA TYR A 290 -24.89 7.03 16.82
C TYR A 290 -25.12 6.74 18.31
N ASN A 291 -26.35 6.37 18.66
CA ASN A 291 -26.75 6.07 20.04
C ASN A 291 -26.39 4.62 20.37
N LEU A 292 -25.17 4.39 20.87
CA LEU A 292 -24.64 3.03 21.13
C LEU A 292 -25.18 2.42 22.43
N GLU A 293 -25.92 3.18 23.24
CA GLU A 293 -26.54 2.70 24.49
C GLU A 293 -27.85 1.92 24.27
N THR A 294 -28.47 2.03 23.09
CA THR A 294 -29.73 1.34 22.78
C THR A 294 -29.60 -0.12 22.33
N MET A 295 -28.39 -0.69 22.31
CA MET A 295 -28.18 -2.11 21.95
C MET A 295 -27.73 -3.00 23.12
N SER A 296 -27.63 -2.47 24.35
CA SER A 296 -27.27 -3.27 25.54
C SER A 296 -28.47 -3.83 26.31
N HIS A 297 -29.70 -3.53 25.89
CA HIS A 297 -30.92 -3.97 26.58
C HIS A 297 -32.01 -4.43 25.62
N GLN A 298 -31.79 -5.52 24.87
CA GLN A 298 -32.91 -6.39 24.48
C GLN A 298 -32.47 -7.81 24.10
N GLU A 299 -32.94 -8.75 24.94
CA GLU A 299 -33.20 -10.18 24.72
C GLU A 299 -32.03 -11.16 24.56
N GLU A 300 -31.74 -11.83 25.70
CA GLU A 300 -31.39 -13.26 25.73
C GLU A 300 -32.39 -14.05 24.88
N SER A 301 -31.99 -14.48 23.69
CA SER A 301 -32.73 -15.51 22.94
C SER A 301 -32.15 -16.88 23.29
N GLN A 302 -32.82 -17.58 24.20
CA GLN A 302 -32.65 -19.02 24.40
C GLN A 302 -33.17 -19.77 23.17
N SER A 303 -32.39 -20.69 22.60
CA SER A 303 -32.91 -21.83 21.84
C SER A 303 -31.84 -22.93 21.70
N THR A 304 -31.93 -23.92 22.58
CA THR A 304 -31.31 -25.24 22.45
C THR A 304 -32.14 -26.07 21.46
N PRO A 305 -31.57 -26.85 20.52
CA PRO A 305 -32.37 -27.82 19.78
C PRO A 305 -32.32 -29.20 20.45
N ALA A 306 -33.51 -29.74 20.78
CA ALA A 306 -33.72 -31.12 21.23
C ALA A 306 -34.01 -32.05 20.02
N LEU A 307 -33.47 -33.26 20.09
CA LEU A 307 -33.52 -34.35 19.09
C LEU A 307 -34.89 -35.04 18.99
N ILE A 308 -35.40 -35.31 17.78
CA ILE A 308 -36.27 -36.47 17.43
C ILE A 308 -35.95 -36.98 16.00
N ARG A 309 -36.03 -38.31 15.83
CA ARG A 309 -35.58 -39.26 14.78
C ARG A 309 -36.17 -39.13 13.34
N VAL A 310 -35.31 -39.21 12.29
CA VAL A 310 -35.04 -40.29 11.26
C VAL A 310 -36.26 -41.05 10.67
N PRO A 311 -36.39 -41.37 9.33
CA PRO A 311 -35.39 -42.10 8.50
C PRO A 311 -35.18 -41.79 6.99
N GLU A 312 -33.99 -42.25 6.54
CA GLU A 312 -33.56 -42.82 5.22
C GLU A 312 -33.63 -41.93 3.95
N SER A 313 -32.58 -41.76 3.12
CA SER A 313 -31.60 -42.75 2.62
C SER A 313 -30.41 -42.06 1.88
N LEU A 314 -29.21 -42.70 1.98
CA LEU A 314 -28.05 -42.80 1.03
C LEU A 314 -27.50 -41.50 0.37
N ASP A 315 -26.21 -41.14 0.33
CA ASP A 315 -24.93 -41.85 0.45
C ASP A 315 -23.77 -40.87 0.78
N GLU A 316 -22.63 -41.45 1.16
CA GLU A 316 -21.37 -40.89 1.69
C GLU A 316 -20.63 -39.84 0.83
N ALA A 317 -20.00 -38.85 1.49
CA ALA A 317 -18.53 -38.72 1.65
C ALA A 317 -17.96 -37.28 1.62
N VAL A 318 -17.01 -37.07 2.56
CA VAL A 318 -15.91 -36.08 2.63
C VAL A 318 -16.19 -34.71 3.30
N ALA A 319 -15.45 -34.51 4.39
CA ALA A 319 -15.40 -33.33 5.23
C ALA A 319 -14.32 -32.31 4.79
N CYS A 320 -14.44 -31.12 5.39
CA CYS A 320 -13.53 -29.97 5.47
C CYS A 320 -13.61 -28.91 4.36
N SER A 321 -14.37 -27.85 4.63
CA SER A 321 -14.12 -26.51 4.09
C SER A 321 -14.39 -25.48 5.18
N SER A 322 -13.33 -24.91 5.76
CA SER A 322 -13.38 -23.69 6.55
C SER A 322 -13.15 -22.49 5.62
N LEU A 323 -14.23 -21.78 5.29
CA LEU A 323 -14.19 -20.48 4.62
C LEU A 323 -15.38 -19.66 5.12
N GLY A 324 -15.09 -18.52 5.74
CA GLY A 324 -16.09 -17.54 6.17
C GLY A 324 -15.55 -16.13 5.98
N MET A 325 -15.84 -15.56 4.82
CA MET A 325 -15.59 -14.15 4.47
C MET A 325 -16.75 -13.28 4.95
N ILE A 326 -16.43 -12.05 5.38
CA ILE A 326 -17.42 -10.97 5.57
C ILE A 326 -17.58 -10.25 4.23
N PRO A 327 -18.79 -10.16 3.64
CA PRO A 327 -19.02 -9.45 2.38
C PRO A 327 -19.30 -7.96 2.62
N GLU A 328 -18.71 -7.08 1.80
CA GLU A 328 -19.14 -5.68 1.68
C GLU A 328 -20.39 -5.62 0.78
N ASN A 329 -21.57 -5.47 1.38
CA ASN A 329 -22.80 -5.11 0.68
C ASN A 329 -22.96 -3.58 0.60
N ASN A 330 -23.15 -3.11 -0.64
CA ASN A 330 -23.81 -1.90 -1.11
C ASN A 330 -24.39 -0.93 -0.05
N LEU A 331 -23.75 0.25 0.10
CA LEU A 331 -24.36 1.45 0.67
C LEU A 331 -24.32 2.59 -0.36
N LEU A 332 -25.10 2.42 -1.43
CA LEU A 332 -25.49 3.51 -2.31
C LEU A 332 -26.92 3.28 -2.80
N GLU A 333 -27.91 3.29 -1.91
CA GLU A 333 -29.34 3.43 -2.25
C GLU A 333 -30.20 3.49 -0.96
N SER A 334 -30.05 4.54 -0.14
CA SER A 334 -30.96 4.79 0.99
C SER A 334 -30.97 6.27 1.41
N CYS A 335 -31.32 7.19 0.51
CA CYS A 335 -31.67 8.58 0.89
C CYS A 335 -32.76 9.20 0.01
N THR A 336 -33.71 8.40 -0.48
CA THR A 336 -34.93 8.92 -1.13
C THR A 336 -36.14 8.11 -0.71
N ARG A 337 -36.72 8.43 0.45
CA ARG A 337 -38.17 8.38 0.75
C ARG A 337 -38.40 8.46 2.26
N LEU A 338 -38.66 9.66 2.75
CA LEU A 338 -39.63 9.87 3.82
C LEU A 338 -40.35 11.19 3.52
N SER A 339 -41.41 11.08 2.72
CA SER A 339 -42.52 12.02 2.69
C SER A 339 -43.49 11.58 3.80
N ILE A 340 -43.64 12.40 4.84
CA ILE A 340 -44.80 12.35 5.74
C ILE A 340 -45.34 13.76 5.91
N SER A 341 -46.63 13.82 5.62
CA SER A 341 -47.61 14.90 5.70
C SER A 341 -47.44 15.86 6.89
N LEU A 342 -47.51 17.17 6.61
CA LEU A 342 -48.04 18.16 7.54
C LEU A 342 -49.24 18.80 6.84
N GLU A 343 -50.44 18.32 7.15
CA GLU A 343 -51.68 19.06 6.91
C GLU A 343 -51.93 20.03 8.07
N GLU A 344 -52.74 21.05 7.77
CA GLU A 344 -53.24 22.13 8.63
C GLU A 344 -52.28 23.29 8.96
N ASN A 345 -52.28 24.26 8.05
CA ASN A 345 -52.89 25.57 8.35
C ASN A 345 -53.28 26.25 7.03
N GLY A 346 -54.58 26.30 6.76
CA GLY A 346 -55.14 27.03 5.62
C GLY A 346 -55.07 28.54 5.82
N LEU A 347 -55.03 29.29 4.71
CA LEU A 347 -55.76 30.53 4.46
C LEU A 347 -55.40 31.08 3.06
N PHE A 348 -56.38 30.95 2.15
CA PHE A 348 -56.78 31.87 1.07
C PHE A 348 -55.87 32.25 -0.13
N LYS A 349 -56.35 31.76 -1.29
CA LYS A 349 -56.72 32.48 -2.53
C LYS A 349 -55.67 33.15 -3.44
N GLU A 350 -55.60 32.57 -4.64
CA GLU A 350 -55.90 33.18 -5.96
C GLU A 350 -55.11 34.40 -6.46
N ALA A 351 -54.65 34.21 -7.71
CA ALA A 351 -54.73 35.12 -8.85
C ALA A 351 -53.48 35.93 -9.26
N LEU A 352 -53.03 35.57 -10.46
CA LEU A 352 -52.75 36.41 -11.63
C LEU A 352 -51.62 37.48 -11.60
N GLU A 353 -50.93 37.46 -12.75
CA GLU A 353 -50.40 38.60 -13.53
C GLU A 353 -48.99 39.15 -13.24
N LEU A 354 -48.14 38.91 -14.25
CA LEU A 354 -47.33 39.89 -15.00
C LEU A 354 -46.45 40.87 -14.21
N ALA A 355 -45.13 40.66 -14.33
CA ALA A 355 -44.24 41.51 -15.12
C ALA A 355 -42.99 40.74 -15.54
#